data_AF-A0A2P4SZF5-F1
#
_entry.id   AF-A0A2P4SZF5-F1
#
_cell.length_a   1.000
_cell.length_b   1.000
_cell.length_c   1.000
_cell.angle_alpha   90.00
_cell.angle_beta   90.00
_cell.angle_gamma   90.00
#
_symmetry.space_group_name_H-M   'P 1'
#
loop_
_entity.id
_entity.type
_entity.pdbx_description
1 polymer ?
#
loop_
_entity_poly.entity_id
_entity_poly.type
_entity_poly.pdbx_seq_one_letter_code
_entity_poly.pdbx_strand_id
1 'polypeptide(L)'
;SFEIQATFPKDSLLTVLIYDHDFVGTDDLIGETKIDLENRFYSRHRATCGLQSQYEIEGYNAWRDATKPSEILTKLCKDNRINGPFMRPGEIQVGTKVFKGQTVFTEDENEEPVESYEHLSLKVLRSWEEIPEVGYKLVPEHIETRPLYHKDKPGMEQGRLQMWVDMFPKHMPLPGPPVDISPRKPKGYELRVIIWNTEDVILEDENIFTGQKSSDIYVKGWIKGLEEDKQETDVHYNSLTGEGNFNWRFVFPFHYLPAEKQMVVSKRENIFSLEKTERKIPAELVLQVWDFERLSSDDFLGTLELNLNGFPRAAKTAKSCDVGMVVAACEENKISIFQQKRVRGWWPFIKAGELTGKVEAEFHLVTAEEAEKNPVGKARKEPEPLEKPNRPDTSFSWFVNPFKCLYHLIWRNYKKYIIIGIILLILIVFLVLFIYTLPGAISRKLVVGT
;
A
#
# COMPACT_ATOMS: atom_id res chain seq x y z
N SER A 1 30.54 -3.36 -6.33
CA SER A 1 31.51 -3.98 -5.41
C SER A 1 32.91 -3.88 -6.02
N PHE A 2 33.96 -3.91 -5.20
CA PHE A 2 35.34 -3.92 -5.67
C PHE A 2 36.01 -5.21 -5.23
N GLU A 3 36.75 -5.85 -6.12
CA GLU A 3 37.58 -7.02 -5.81
C GLU A 3 39.04 -6.63 -5.93
N ILE A 4 39.83 -6.87 -4.88
CA ILE A 4 41.22 -6.47 -4.78
C ILE A 4 42.03 -7.70 -4.38
N GLN A 5 43.08 -7.99 -5.14
CA GLN A 5 44.02 -9.05 -4.78
C GLN A 5 45.15 -8.48 -3.92
N ALA A 6 45.43 -9.13 -2.79
CA ALA A 6 46.48 -8.74 -1.84
C ALA A 6 47.36 -9.94 -1.49
N THR A 7 48.64 -9.67 -1.19
CA THR A 7 49.63 -10.64 -0.72
C THR A 7 50.22 -10.18 0.61
N PHE A 8 49.95 -10.87 1.70
CA PHE A 8 50.52 -10.55 3.02
C PHE A 8 51.94 -11.14 3.19
N PRO A 9 52.86 -10.44 3.88
CA PRO A 9 52.68 -9.18 4.61
C PRO A 9 52.82 -7.91 3.76
N LYS A 10 53.12 -8.03 2.46
CA LYS A 10 53.44 -6.90 1.58
C LYS A 10 52.28 -5.90 1.45
N ASP A 11 51.06 -6.40 1.27
CA ASP A 11 49.87 -5.58 1.01
C ASP A 11 48.98 -5.48 2.26
N SER A 12 49.51 -4.95 3.36
CA SER A 12 48.85 -4.96 4.68
C SER A 12 47.78 -3.88 4.90
N LEU A 13 47.81 -2.77 4.15
CA LEU A 13 46.91 -1.62 4.33
C LEU A 13 46.03 -1.37 3.11
N LEU A 14 44.71 -1.42 3.30
CA LEU A 14 43.73 -0.92 2.33
C LEU A 14 43.46 0.56 2.57
N THR A 15 43.75 1.39 1.58
CA THR A 15 43.40 2.82 1.59
C THR A 15 42.20 3.05 0.69
N VAL A 16 41.15 3.66 1.24
CA VAL A 16 39.95 4.05 0.48
C VAL A 16 39.88 5.56 0.45
N LEU A 17 39.76 6.13 -0.76
CA LEU A 17 39.63 7.56 -0.99
C LEU A 17 38.23 7.84 -1.56
N ILE A 18 37.58 8.87 -1.04
CA ILE A 18 36.28 9.34 -1.54
C ILE A 18 36.50 10.69 -2.20
N TYR A 19 36.05 10.79 -3.45
CA TYR A 19 36.14 11.98 -4.28
C TYR A 19 34.74 12.52 -4.58
N ASP A 20 34.62 13.83 -4.66
CA ASP A 20 33.47 14.51 -5.24
C ASP A 20 33.62 14.49 -6.76
N HIS A 21 32.61 14.01 -7.47
CA HIS A 21 32.70 13.82 -8.91
C HIS A 21 32.14 15.04 -9.63
N ASP A 22 33.00 15.70 -10.41
CA ASP A 22 32.62 16.88 -11.17
C ASP A 22 32.39 16.56 -12.65
N PHE A 23 31.28 17.07 -13.22
CA PHE A 23 30.96 16.86 -14.64
C PHE A 23 31.99 17.52 -15.57
N VAL A 24 32.64 18.59 -15.11
CA VAL A 24 33.71 19.30 -15.82
C VAL A 24 34.77 19.72 -14.80
N GLY A 25 35.99 19.19 -14.91
CA GLY A 25 37.08 19.54 -14.03
C GLY A 25 37.87 18.32 -13.54
N THR A 26 38.50 18.47 -12.38
CA THR A 26 39.18 17.40 -11.66
C THR A 26 38.41 17.10 -10.39
N ASP A 27 38.11 15.83 -10.15
CA ASP A 27 37.43 15.38 -8.95
C ASP A 27 38.19 15.79 -7.68
N ASP A 28 37.48 16.37 -6.71
CA ASP A 28 38.06 16.86 -5.47
C ASP A 28 38.06 15.78 -4.37
N LEU A 29 39.17 15.63 -3.64
CA LEU A 29 39.24 14.67 -2.54
C LEU A 29 38.35 15.14 -1.38
N ILE A 30 37.34 14.35 -1.02
CA ILE A 30 36.53 14.57 0.19
C ILE A 30 37.29 14.06 1.42
N GLY A 31 37.88 12.86 1.33
CA GLY A 31 38.69 12.31 2.42
C GLY A 31 39.15 10.86 2.19
N GLU A 32 40.09 10.42 3.04
CA GLU A 32 40.65 9.06 3.02
C GLU A 32 40.41 8.32 4.36
N THR A 33 40.34 6.99 4.29
CA THR A 33 40.44 6.08 5.44
C THR A 33 41.39 4.93 5.13
N LYS A 34 42.01 4.36 6.18
CA LYS A 34 42.95 3.24 6.07
C LYS A 34 42.52 2.08 6.96
N ILE A 35 42.61 0.86 6.42
CA ILE A 35 42.18 -0.37 7.08
C ILE A 35 43.36 -1.34 7.06
N ASP A 36 43.75 -1.82 8.23
CA ASP A 36 44.75 -2.87 8.38
C ASP A 36 44.12 -4.23 8.09
N LEU A 37 44.47 -4.79 6.93
CA LEU A 37 44.00 -6.09 6.47
C LEU A 37 44.81 -7.25 7.06
N GLU A 38 46.08 -7.03 7.40
CA GLU A 38 46.97 -8.08 7.90
C GLU A 38 46.56 -8.52 9.30
N ASN A 39 46.40 -7.57 10.23
CA ASN A 39 45.91 -7.86 11.58
C ASN A 39 44.52 -8.51 11.56
N ARG A 40 43.68 -8.12 10.60
CA ARG A 40 42.36 -8.70 10.39
C ARG A 40 42.46 -10.17 9.93
N PHE A 41 43.37 -10.47 9.01
CA PHE A 41 43.56 -11.81 8.46
C PHE A 41 44.09 -12.79 9.51
N TYR A 42 45.08 -12.38 10.30
CA TYR A 42 45.71 -13.23 11.32
C TYR A 42 44.98 -13.22 12.67
N SER A 43 43.88 -12.48 12.80
CA SER A 43 43.07 -12.46 14.02
C SER A 43 42.43 -13.82 14.29
N ARG A 44 42.62 -14.33 15.52
CA ARG A 44 41.91 -15.53 16.02
C ARG A 44 40.38 -15.41 15.98
N HIS A 45 39.86 -14.18 15.94
CA HIS A 45 38.43 -13.92 15.91
C HIS A 45 37.79 -14.13 14.53
N ARG A 46 38.56 -14.59 13.52
CA ARG A 46 38.10 -14.82 12.14
C ARG A 46 37.42 -13.58 11.56
N ALA A 47 38.10 -12.44 11.63
CA ALA A 47 37.59 -11.17 11.11
C ALA A 47 37.62 -11.09 9.57
N THR A 48 37.83 -12.19 8.85
CA THR A 48 37.97 -12.22 7.39
C THR A 48 36.64 -12.14 6.66
N CYS A 49 35.63 -12.90 7.07
CA CYS A 49 34.26 -12.84 6.55
C CYS A 49 33.33 -13.03 7.75
N GLY A 50 32.45 -12.05 7.98
CA GLY A 50 31.62 -12.02 9.18
C GLY A 50 30.54 -13.11 9.18
N LEU A 51 30.27 -13.72 10.34
CA LEU A 51 29.24 -14.75 10.47
C LEU A 51 27.83 -14.15 10.39
N GLN A 52 27.07 -14.53 9.37
CA GLN A 52 25.66 -14.11 9.20
C GLN A 52 24.79 -14.56 10.38
N SER A 53 23.63 -13.92 10.57
CA SER A 53 22.67 -14.28 11.61
C SER A 53 21.93 -15.59 11.31
N GLN A 54 21.71 -15.86 10.03
CA GLN A 54 21.02 -17.01 9.48
C GLN A 54 21.80 -17.55 8.27
N TYR A 55 21.63 -18.83 8.00
CA TYR A 55 22.21 -19.48 6.83
C TYR A 55 21.11 -19.56 5.77
N GLU A 56 21.33 -18.92 4.62
CA GLU A 56 20.43 -18.96 3.48
C GLU A 56 21.25 -19.29 2.24
N ILE A 57 20.72 -20.11 1.34
CA ILE A 57 21.43 -20.46 0.10
C ILE A 57 21.19 -19.37 -0.97
N GLU A 58 19.99 -18.78 -0.95
CA GLU A 58 19.53 -17.83 -1.96
C GLU A 58 18.96 -16.55 -1.34
N GLY A 59 18.65 -15.59 -2.20
CA GLY A 59 18.06 -14.31 -1.79
C GLY A 59 19.07 -13.28 -1.31
N TYR A 60 18.56 -12.19 -0.75
CA TYR A 60 19.38 -11.01 -0.39
C TYR A 60 20.32 -11.26 0.79
N ASN A 61 20.07 -12.29 1.58
CA ASN A 61 20.89 -12.71 2.73
C ASN A 61 21.66 -14.01 2.46
N ALA A 62 21.80 -14.41 1.18
CA ALA A 62 22.53 -15.61 0.80
C ALA A 62 23.92 -15.67 1.47
N TRP A 63 24.33 -16.89 1.85
CA TRP A 63 25.58 -17.17 2.52
C TRP A 63 26.77 -16.61 1.73
N ARG A 64 27.56 -15.75 2.38
CA ARG A 64 28.60 -14.95 1.70
C ARG A 64 29.97 -15.62 1.73
N ASP A 65 30.18 -16.54 2.67
CA ASP A 65 31.45 -17.23 2.81
C ASP A 65 31.63 -18.31 1.74
N ALA A 66 32.86 -18.47 1.26
CA ALA A 66 33.19 -19.53 0.31
C ALA A 66 33.09 -20.95 0.92
N THR A 67 33.14 -21.04 2.25
CA THR A 67 33.09 -22.29 3.00
C THR A 67 31.79 -22.41 3.78
N LYS A 68 31.24 -23.63 3.86
CA LYS A 68 29.99 -23.85 4.60
C LYS A 68 30.20 -23.72 6.11
N PRO A 69 29.18 -23.32 6.89
CA PRO A 69 29.27 -23.27 8.35
C PRO A 69 29.82 -24.55 9.00
N SER A 70 29.38 -25.72 8.54
CA SER A 70 29.84 -27.04 9.03
C SER A 70 31.34 -27.27 8.80
N GLU A 71 31.85 -26.87 7.64
CA GLU A 71 33.27 -26.95 7.26
C GLU A 71 34.12 -25.98 8.07
N ILE A 72 33.65 -24.74 8.26
CA ILE A 72 34.30 -23.73 9.11
C ILE A 72 34.42 -24.25 10.54
N LEU A 73 33.33 -24.79 11.08
CA LEU A 73 33.32 -25.35 12.44
C LEU A 73 34.31 -26.51 12.58
N THR A 74 34.32 -27.43 11.62
CA THR A 74 35.25 -28.56 11.58
C THR A 74 36.71 -28.09 11.55
N LYS A 75 37.02 -27.11 10.71
CA LYS A 75 38.36 -26.51 10.63
C LYS A 75 38.76 -25.84 11.94
N LEU A 76 37.89 -25.04 12.55
CA LEU A 76 38.19 -24.37 13.81
C LEU A 76 38.42 -25.36 14.96
N CYS A 77 37.64 -26.44 15.07
CA CYS A 77 37.89 -27.49 16.05
C CYS A 77 39.27 -28.13 15.85
N LYS A 78 39.63 -28.45 14.59
CA LYS A 78 40.94 -29.00 14.26
C LYS A 78 42.09 -28.04 14.61
N ASP A 79 41.99 -26.77 14.21
CA ASP A 79 43.02 -25.76 14.43
C ASP A 79 43.23 -25.46 15.92
N ASN A 80 42.17 -25.49 16.72
CA ASN A 80 42.21 -25.29 18.18
C ASN A 80 42.41 -26.60 18.97
N ARG A 81 42.59 -27.75 18.29
CA ARG A 81 42.73 -29.09 18.91
C ARG A 81 41.58 -29.48 19.86
N ILE A 82 40.37 -29.07 19.51
CA ILE A 82 39.13 -29.38 20.24
C ILE A 82 38.53 -30.66 19.65
N ASN A 83 38.08 -31.57 20.50
CA ASN A 83 37.45 -32.81 20.07
C ASN A 83 36.08 -32.55 19.41
N GLY A 84 35.78 -33.19 18.28
CA GLY A 84 34.59 -32.92 17.46
C GLY A 84 34.88 -32.01 16.25
N PRO A 85 33.85 -31.42 15.59
CA PRO A 85 32.43 -31.50 15.93
C PRO A 85 31.83 -32.89 15.64
N PHE A 86 31.05 -33.42 16.57
CA PHE A 86 30.25 -34.63 16.34
C PHE A 86 28.82 -34.21 16.00
N MET A 87 28.42 -34.42 14.74
CA MET A 87 27.12 -34.05 14.22
C MET A 87 26.16 -35.23 14.29
N ARG A 88 24.97 -35.00 14.86
CA ARG A 88 23.89 -35.99 14.99
C ARG A 88 22.55 -35.30 14.76
N PRO A 89 21.50 -36.01 14.32
CA PRO A 89 20.18 -35.40 14.15
C PRO A 89 19.75 -34.64 15.41
N GLY A 90 19.52 -33.33 15.28
CA GLY A 90 19.08 -32.45 16.37
C GLY A 90 20.20 -31.85 17.25
N GLU A 91 21.46 -32.28 17.11
CA GLU A 91 22.55 -31.82 17.98
C GLU A 91 23.95 -31.84 17.36
N ILE A 92 24.80 -30.89 17.78
CA ILE A 92 26.23 -30.86 17.48
C ILE A 92 27.01 -30.79 18.80
N GLN A 93 27.93 -31.73 19.02
CA GLN A 93 28.82 -31.73 20.17
C GLN A 93 30.21 -31.21 19.79
N VAL A 94 30.72 -30.24 20.55
CA VAL A 94 32.08 -29.68 20.43
C VAL A 94 32.74 -29.70 21.80
N GLY A 95 33.83 -30.45 21.92
CA GLY A 95 34.48 -30.73 23.21
C GLY A 95 33.48 -31.38 24.17
N THR A 96 33.26 -30.71 25.30
CA THR A 96 32.30 -31.13 26.34
C THR A 96 30.91 -30.50 26.18
N LYS A 97 30.74 -29.55 25.26
CA LYS A 97 29.50 -28.77 25.08
C LYS A 97 28.63 -29.38 23.98
N VAL A 98 27.33 -29.49 24.24
CA VAL A 98 26.32 -29.97 23.28
C VAL A 98 25.40 -28.81 22.90
N PHE A 99 25.24 -28.59 21.60
CA PHE A 99 24.35 -27.58 21.03
C PHE A 99 23.17 -28.26 20.36
N LYS A 100 21.95 -27.90 20.74
CA LYS A 100 20.71 -28.44 20.16
C LYS A 100 20.08 -27.46 19.17
N GLY A 101 19.47 -28.00 18.12
CA GLY A 101 18.74 -27.24 17.12
C GLY A 101 18.20 -28.11 15.99
N GLN A 102 17.45 -27.50 15.07
CA GLN A 102 16.90 -28.20 13.92
C GLN A 102 18.02 -28.56 12.93
N THR A 103 18.06 -29.82 12.50
CA THR A 103 18.96 -30.31 11.44
C THR A 103 18.21 -31.06 10.34
N VAL A 104 16.89 -31.14 10.45
CA VAL A 104 16.02 -31.82 9.48
C VAL A 104 15.00 -30.80 9.01
N PHE A 105 14.93 -30.60 7.71
CA PHE A 105 14.08 -29.61 7.06
C PHE A 105 13.18 -30.30 6.04
N THR A 106 11.97 -29.80 5.87
CA THR A 106 10.99 -30.30 4.91
C THR A 106 10.52 -29.09 4.11
N GLU A 107 10.84 -29.05 2.81
CA GLU A 107 10.50 -27.90 1.95
C GLU A 107 9.01 -27.90 1.61
N ASP A 108 8.43 -29.08 1.34
CA ASP A 108 6.99 -29.28 1.10
C ASP A 108 6.46 -30.55 1.78
N GLU A 109 5.17 -30.61 2.12
CA GLU A 109 4.54 -31.77 2.76
C GLU A 109 4.69 -33.09 1.98
N ASN A 110 4.99 -33.00 0.68
CA ASN A 110 5.15 -34.15 -0.22
C ASN A 110 6.62 -34.52 -0.47
N GLU A 111 7.59 -33.80 0.10
CA GLU A 111 9.01 -34.04 -0.12
C GLU A 111 9.68 -34.77 1.04
N GLU A 112 10.73 -35.52 0.73
CA GLU A 112 11.49 -36.23 1.75
C GLU A 112 12.25 -35.25 2.65
N PRO A 113 12.30 -35.49 3.96
CA PRO A 113 13.03 -34.62 4.89
C PRO A 113 14.52 -34.60 4.55
N VAL A 114 15.06 -33.41 4.32
CA VAL A 114 16.48 -33.19 4.03
C VAL A 114 17.23 -32.89 5.33
N GLU A 115 18.28 -33.66 5.58
CA GLU A 115 19.17 -33.42 6.70
C GLU A 115 20.25 -32.39 6.34
N SER A 116 20.32 -31.29 7.11
CA SER A 116 21.31 -30.23 6.95
C SER A 116 21.80 -29.74 8.30
N TYR A 117 23.13 -29.69 8.44
CA TYR A 117 23.80 -29.26 9.66
C TYR A 117 24.25 -27.80 9.64
N GLU A 118 24.00 -27.08 8.55
CA GLU A 118 24.57 -25.74 8.33
C GLU A 118 23.99 -24.70 9.28
N HIS A 119 22.68 -24.69 9.48
CA HIS A 119 21.99 -23.79 10.40
C HIS A 119 22.49 -23.96 11.85
N LEU A 120 22.58 -25.21 12.32
CA LEU A 120 23.06 -25.51 13.66
C LEU A 120 24.56 -25.22 13.77
N SER A 121 25.36 -25.52 12.75
CA SER A 121 26.79 -25.19 12.73
C SER A 121 27.04 -23.69 12.81
N LEU A 122 26.26 -22.87 12.09
CA LEU A 122 26.32 -21.40 12.19
C LEU A 122 25.97 -20.92 13.60
N LYS A 123 24.94 -21.51 14.22
CA LYS A 123 24.59 -21.21 15.62
C LYS A 123 25.76 -21.53 16.57
N VAL A 124 26.43 -22.68 16.39
CA VAL A 124 27.62 -23.03 17.18
C VAL A 124 28.75 -22.01 16.95
N LEU A 125 29.04 -21.62 15.72
CA LEU A 125 30.05 -20.62 15.39
C LEU A 125 29.75 -19.25 16.05
N ARG A 126 28.48 -18.84 16.09
CA ARG A 126 28.07 -17.61 16.78
C ARG A 126 28.18 -17.70 18.30
N SER A 127 28.07 -18.91 18.86
CA SER A 127 28.27 -19.24 20.27
C SER A 127 29.67 -19.80 20.57
N TRP A 128 30.67 -19.54 19.72
CA TRP A 128 32.02 -20.14 19.82
C TRP A 128 32.70 -19.91 21.18
N GLU A 129 32.42 -18.77 21.81
CA GLU A 129 32.92 -18.42 23.14
C GLU A 129 32.36 -19.29 24.29
N GLU A 130 31.24 -19.98 24.08
CA GLU A 130 30.63 -20.86 25.09
C GLU A 130 31.38 -22.19 25.23
N ILE A 131 32.30 -22.50 24.30
CA ILE A 131 33.14 -23.70 24.36
C ILE A 131 34.28 -23.41 25.36
N PRO A 132 34.36 -24.13 26.49
CA PRO A 132 35.28 -23.80 27.58
C PRO A 132 36.75 -23.66 27.17
N GLU A 133 37.20 -24.42 26.18
CA GLU A 133 38.58 -24.49 25.71
C GLU A 133 39.00 -23.29 24.81
N VAL A 134 38.05 -22.46 24.36
CA VAL A 134 38.28 -21.42 23.35
C VAL A 134 38.65 -20.06 23.97
N GLY A 135 37.77 -19.49 24.80
CA GLY A 135 37.99 -18.20 25.47
C GLY A 135 37.96 -16.94 24.58
N TYR A 136 37.35 -16.98 23.38
CA TYR A 136 37.18 -15.82 22.50
C TYR A 136 35.93 -15.93 21.59
N LYS A 137 35.45 -14.79 21.09
CA LYS A 137 34.32 -14.70 20.15
C LYS A 137 34.78 -14.71 18.70
N LEU A 138 33.97 -15.27 17.80
CA LEU A 138 34.13 -15.02 16.36
C LEU A 138 33.40 -13.74 15.95
N VAL A 139 33.87 -13.08 14.89
CA VAL A 139 33.28 -11.83 14.40
C VAL A 139 31.96 -12.11 13.66
N PRO A 140 30.82 -11.58 14.14
CA PRO A 140 29.58 -11.64 13.38
C PRO A 140 29.64 -10.70 12.17
N GLU A 141 28.75 -10.92 11.21
CA GLU A 141 28.48 -9.98 10.13
C GLU A 141 28.17 -8.59 10.71
N HIS A 142 28.81 -7.58 10.13
CA HIS A 142 28.69 -6.19 10.54
C HIS A 142 28.97 -5.28 9.35
N ILE A 143 28.37 -4.10 9.37
CA ILE A 143 28.72 -3.00 8.47
C ILE A 143 29.80 -2.17 9.19
N GLU A 144 30.97 -2.09 8.58
CA GLU A 144 32.08 -1.31 9.09
C GLU A 144 31.86 0.16 8.75
N THR A 145 31.82 1.03 9.77
CA THR A 145 31.69 2.48 9.60
C THR A 145 33.04 3.14 9.89
N ARG A 146 33.63 3.79 8.88
CA ARG A 146 34.95 4.44 8.97
C ARG A 146 34.84 5.95 8.80
N PRO A 147 35.39 6.75 9.73
CA PRO A 147 35.49 8.20 9.53
C PRO A 147 36.46 8.51 8.38
N LEU A 148 36.13 9.52 7.59
CA LEU A 148 36.97 10.04 6.51
C LEU A 148 37.72 11.27 6.99
N TYR A 149 39.01 11.34 6.67
CA TYR A 149 39.87 12.47 7.03
C TYR A 149 40.50 13.08 5.80
N HIS A 150 40.65 14.41 5.83
CA HIS A 150 41.39 15.15 4.81
C HIS A 150 42.70 15.67 5.40
N LYS A 151 43.81 15.56 4.66
CA LYS A 151 45.14 15.97 5.15
C LYS A 151 45.20 17.47 5.48
N ASP A 152 44.52 18.27 4.67
CA ASP A 152 44.47 19.73 4.86
C ASP A 152 43.51 20.18 5.97
N LYS A 153 42.71 19.25 6.53
CA LYS A 153 41.79 19.51 7.65
C LYS A 153 42.07 18.52 8.79
N PRO A 154 43.27 18.58 9.40
CA PRO A 154 43.68 17.61 10.40
C PRO A 154 42.74 17.60 11.60
N GLY A 155 42.32 16.41 12.03
CA GLY A 155 41.44 16.22 13.18
C GLY A 155 39.95 16.48 12.92
N MET A 156 39.56 16.92 11.71
CA MET A 156 38.15 17.13 11.36
C MET A 156 37.62 16.00 10.48
N GLU A 157 36.64 15.26 11.00
CA GLU A 157 35.92 14.22 10.24
C GLU A 157 35.13 14.87 9.08
N GLN A 158 35.36 14.42 7.85
CA GLN A 158 34.69 14.93 6.64
C GLN A 158 33.41 14.14 6.29
N GLY A 159 33.17 13.02 6.98
CA GLY A 159 32.05 12.12 6.74
C GLY A 159 32.39 10.70 7.19
N ARG A 160 31.50 9.76 6.88
CA ARG A 160 31.66 8.34 7.21
C ARG A 160 31.41 7.46 6.00
N LEU A 161 32.27 6.47 5.81
CA LEU A 161 32.12 5.40 4.84
C LEU A 161 31.56 4.16 5.53
N GLN A 162 30.49 3.59 4.98
CA GLN A 162 29.93 2.30 5.41
C GLN A 162 30.23 1.23 4.37
N MET A 163 30.80 0.10 4.79
CA MET A 163 31.18 -0.98 3.89
C MET A 163 31.25 -2.33 4.58
N TRP A 164 31.26 -3.39 3.77
CA TRP A 164 31.76 -4.70 4.17
C TRP A 164 33.16 -4.90 3.61
N VAL A 165 34.03 -5.56 4.38
CA VAL A 165 35.34 -5.99 3.92
C VAL A 165 35.45 -7.47 4.20
N ASP A 166 35.28 -8.27 3.15
CA ASP A 166 35.42 -9.71 3.21
C ASP A 166 36.70 -10.14 2.49
N MET A 167 37.44 -11.07 3.11
CA MET A 167 38.75 -11.52 2.66
C MET A 167 38.78 -13.04 2.52
N PHE A 168 39.13 -13.52 1.33
CA PHE A 168 39.12 -14.93 1.00
C PHE A 168 40.52 -15.38 0.53
N PRO A 169 41.12 -16.41 1.14
CA PRO A 169 42.36 -16.98 0.65
C PRO A 169 42.20 -17.57 -0.76
N LYS A 170 43.12 -17.26 -1.67
CA LYS A 170 43.10 -17.72 -3.07
C LYS A 170 43.11 -19.24 -3.28
N HIS A 171 43.50 -20.01 -2.27
CA HIS A 171 43.53 -21.48 -2.32
C HIS A 171 42.21 -22.14 -1.89
N MET A 172 41.27 -21.36 -1.37
CA MET A 172 39.91 -21.83 -1.07
C MET A 172 39.00 -21.61 -2.28
N PRO A 173 37.80 -22.25 -2.32
CA PRO A 173 36.81 -21.93 -3.33
C PRO A 173 36.58 -20.42 -3.44
N LEU A 174 36.24 -19.94 -4.63
CA LEU A 174 35.87 -18.55 -4.81
C LEU A 174 34.59 -18.27 -4.02
N PRO A 175 34.48 -17.10 -3.36
CA PRO A 175 33.23 -16.70 -2.73
C PRO A 175 32.12 -16.55 -3.78
N GLY A 176 30.88 -16.50 -3.31
CA GLY A 176 29.73 -16.16 -4.15
C GLY A 176 29.87 -14.79 -4.82
N PRO A 177 28.93 -14.43 -5.72
CA PRO A 177 28.93 -13.13 -6.35
C PRO A 177 28.91 -12.02 -5.28
N PRO A 178 29.57 -10.88 -5.51
CA PRO A 178 29.55 -9.78 -4.56
C PRO A 178 28.12 -9.31 -4.27
N VAL A 179 27.87 -8.90 -3.03
CA VAL A 179 26.58 -8.34 -2.63
C VAL A 179 26.25 -7.13 -3.50
N ASP A 180 25.08 -7.15 -4.16
CA ASP A 180 24.57 -6.01 -4.90
C ASP A 180 24.03 -4.96 -3.92
N ILE A 181 24.80 -3.88 -3.76
CA ILE A 181 24.46 -2.73 -2.91
C ILE A 181 23.82 -1.60 -3.70
N SER A 182 23.48 -1.83 -4.98
CA SER A 182 22.81 -0.82 -5.80
C SER A 182 21.52 -0.37 -5.12
N PRO A 183 21.16 0.93 -5.20
CA PRO A 183 19.89 1.40 -4.68
C PRO A 183 18.75 0.55 -5.25
N ARG A 184 17.89 0.07 -4.35
CA ARG A 184 16.74 -0.73 -4.74
C ARG A 184 15.87 0.08 -5.68
N LYS A 185 15.50 -0.51 -6.82
CA LYS A 185 14.62 0.13 -7.78
C LYS A 185 13.17 -0.04 -7.35
N PRO A 186 12.33 1.01 -7.47
CA PRO A 186 10.91 0.89 -7.20
C PRO A 186 10.26 -0.06 -8.21
N LYS A 187 9.30 -0.84 -7.72
CA LYS A 187 8.47 -1.73 -8.54
C LYS A 187 7.12 -1.07 -8.81
N GLY A 188 6.58 -1.26 -10.02
CA GLY A 188 5.25 -0.78 -10.38
C GLY A 188 4.14 -1.64 -9.76
N TYR A 189 3.10 -0.99 -9.25
CA TYR A 189 1.88 -1.59 -8.73
C TYR A 189 0.65 -0.84 -9.26
N GLU A 190 -0.49 -1.50 -9.26
CA GLU A 190 -1.79 -0.91 -9.55
C GLU A 190 -2.77 -1.25 -8.43
N LEU A 191 -3.27 -0.21 -7.73
CA LEU A 191 -4.34 -0.35 -6.76
C LEU A 191 -5.69 -0.12 -7.45
N ARG A 192 -6.52 -1.15 -7.47
CA ARG A 192 -7.89 -1.12 -7.95
C ARG A 192 -8.83 -0.99 -6.76
N VAL A 193 -9.68 0.02 -6.76
CA VAL A 193 -10.65 0.26 -5.68
C VAL A 193 -12.04 0.30 -6.28
N ILE A 194 -12.93 -0.59 -5.87
CA ILE A 194 -14.34 -0.55 -6.29
C ILE A 194 -15.15 0.03 -5.14
N ILE A 195 -15.80 1.17 -5.38
CA ILE A 195 -16.83 1.71 -4.50
C ILE A 195 -18.14 1.05 -4.88
N TRP A 196 -18.63 0.17 -4.01
CA TRP A 196 -19.90 -0.51 -4.20
C TRP A 196 -21.03 0.40 -3.74
N ASN A 197 -21.07 0.67 -2.43
CA ASN A 197 -22.17 1.35 -1.77
C ASN A 197 -21.68 2.31 -0.68
N THR A 198 -22.55 3.21 -0.24
CA THR A 198 -22.43 3.95 1.02
C THR A 198 -23.68 3.74 1.86
N GLU A 199 -23.55 3.82 3.18
CA GLU A 199 -24.65 3.69 4.15
C GLU A 199 -24.45 4.68 5.30
N ASP A 200 -25.54 5.11 5.93
CA ASP A 200 -25.56 6.07 7.05
C ASP A 200 -24.81 7.39 6.77
N VAL A 201 -24.75 7.83 5.50
CA VAL A 201 -24.18 9.14 5.15
C VAL A 201 -25.09 10.26 5.64
N ILE A 202 -24.51 11.27 6.27
CA ILE A 202 -25.25 12.45 6.75
C ILE A 202 -25.99 13.15 5.60
N LEU A 203 -27.17 13.68 5.90
CA LEU A 203 -28.03 14.38 4.95
C LEU A 203 -27.94 15.89 5.20
N GLU A 204 -27.38 16.64 4.25
CA GLU A 204 -27.21 18.10 4.36
C GLU A 204 -28.37 18.87 3.75
N ASP A 205 -28.87 18.48 2.58
CA ASP A 205 -29.94 19.20 1.89
C ASP A 205 -31.29 19.08 2.63
N GLU A 206 -32.05 20.17 2.69
CA GLU A 206 -33.44 20.18 3.12
C GLU A 206 -34.36 20.72 2.02
N ASN A 207 -35.33 19.90 1.61
CA ASN A 207 -36.29 20.32 0.60
C ASN A 207 -37.23 21.41 1.14
N ILE A 208 -37.13 22.62 0.58
CA ILE A 208 -37.88 23.82 0.99
C ILE A 208 -39.41 23.59 1.04
N PHE A 209 -39.95 22.69 0.22
CA PHE A 209 -41.40 22.45 0.12
C PHE A 209 -41.90 21.31 1.02
N THR A 210 -41.07 20.32 1.30
CA THR A 210 -41.48 19.12 2.06
C THR A 210 -40.82 18.99 3.43
N GLY A 211 -39.78 19.78 3.71
CA GLY A 211 -38.91 19.66 4.89
C GLY A 211 -38.15 18.33 4.94
N GLN A 212 -38.13 17.57 3.84
CA GLN A 212 -37.47 16.27 3.79
C GLN A 212 -35.98 16.47 3.55
N LYS A 213 -35.15 15.87 4.41
CA LYS A 213 -33.70 15.87 4.24
C LYS A 213 -33.24 14.86 3.19
N SER A 214 -32.22 15.23 2.42
CA SER A 214 -31.59 14.38 1.42
C SER A 214 -30.13 14.78 1.20
N SER A 215 -29.36 13.98 0.45
CA SER A 215 -28.06 14.38 -0.10
C SER A 215 -27.84 13.76 -1.49
N ASP A 216 -27.10 14.48 -2.33
CA ASP A 216 -26.61 14.08 -3.64
C ASP A 216 -25.16 13.52 -3.50
N ILE A 217 -25.05 12.27 -3.05
CA ILE A 217 -23.80 11.68 -2.58
C ILE A 217 -22.86 11.29 -3.74
N TYR A 218 -21.57 11.60 -3.60
CA TYR A 218 -20.50 11.02 -4.42
C TYR A 218 -19.19 10.86 -3.65
N VAL A 219 -18.29 10.01 -4.15
CA VAL A 219 -17.02 9.67 -3.48
C VAL A 219 -15.83 10.06 -4.35
N LYS A 220 -14.84 10.73 -3.74
CA LYS A 220 -13.52 11.04 -4.33
C LYS A 220 -12.46 10.12 -3.74
N GLY A 221 -11.45 9.76 -4.53
CA GLY A 221 -10.33 8.94 -4.09
C GLY A 221 -9.00 9.29 -4.75
N TRP A 222 -7.91 9.25 -4.00
CA TRP A 222 -6.53 9.41 -4.50
C TRP A 222 -5.50 8.84 -3.54
N ILE A 223 -4.28 8.59 -4.04
CA ILE A 223 -3.14 8.23 -3.20
C ILE A 223 -2.37 9.52 -2.85
N LYS A 224 -2.01 9.71 -1.56
CA LYS A 224 -1.24 10.89 -1.12
C LYS A 224 0.09 10.97 -1.87
N GLY A 225 0.44 12.16 -2.35
CA GLY A 225 1.58 12.42 -3.24
C GLY A 225 1.28 12.23 -4.73
N LEU A 226 0.13 11.67 -5.08
CA LEU A 226 -0.38 11.54 -6.45
C LEU A 226 -1.75 12.24 -6.57
N GLU A 227 -1.89 13.42 -5.98
CA GLU A 227 -3.16 14.18 -5.95
C GLU A 227 -3.67 14.56 -7.36
N GLU A 228 -2.77 14.64 -8.35
CA GLU A 228 -3.11 14.91 -9.75
C GLU A 228 -3.92 13.76 -10.38
N ASP A 229 -3.78 12.53 -9.86
CA ASP A 229 -4.49 11.33 -10.33
C ASP A 229 -5.82 11.08 -9.60
N LYS A 230 -6.36 12.12 -8.94
CA LYS A 230 -7.63 12.06 -8.22
C LYS A 230 -8.77 11.59 -9.13
N GLN A 231 -9.57 10.67 -8.61
CA GLN A 231 -10.74 10.09 -9.30
C GLN A 231 -11.99 10.26 -8.44
N GLU A 232 -13.14 10.30 -9.09
CA GLU A 232 -14.44 10.44 -8.43
C GLU A 232 -15.49 9.55 -9.07
N THR A 233 -16.50 9.17 -8.28
CA THR A 233 -17.67 8.43 -8.76
C THR A 233 -18.62 9.36 -9.51
N ASP A 234 -19.64 8.78 -10.16
CA ASP A 234 -20.83 9.56 -10.48
C ASP A 234 -21.66 9.85 -9.23
N VAL A 235 -22.59 10.80 -9.35
CA VAL A 235 -23.45 11.24 -8.25
C VAL A 235 -24.66 10.31 -8.09
N HIS A 236 -24.96 9.93 -6.84
CA HIS A 236 -26.23 9.34 -6.45
C HIS A 236 -27.14 10.45 -5.93
N TYR A 237 -28.12 10.85 -6.74
CA TYR A 237 -29.00 11.97 -6.38
C TYR A 237 -30.09 11.56 -5.38
N ASN A 238 -30.49 12.50 -4.53
CA ASN A 238 -31.67 12.44 -3.67
C ASN A 238 -31.69 11.20 -2.76
N SER A 239 -30.56 10.93 -2.09
CA SER A 239 -30.50 9.90 -1.05
C SER A 239 -31.27 10.35 0.17
N LEU A 240 -32.30 9.60 0.55
CA LEU A 240 -33.19 9.93 1.68
C LEU A 240 -32.77 9.27 3.00
N THR A 241 -31.89 8.27 2.92
CA THR A 241 -31.47 7.42 4.05
C THR A 241 -29.95 7.45 4.26
N GLY A 242 -29.20 8.18 3.42
CA GLY A 242 -27.73 8.16 3.43
C GLY A 242 -27.15 6.99 2.64
N GLU A 243 -27.99 6.24 1.92
CA GLU A 243 -27.58 5.16 1.03
C GLU A 243 -27.12 5.70 -0.34
N GLY A 244 -26.00 5.21 -0.84
CA GLY A 244 -25.48 5.53 -2.17
C GLY A 244 -25.07 4.23 -2.88
N ASN A 245 -25.37 4.12 -4.17
CA ASN A 245 -25.08 2.93 -4.99
C ASN A 245 -24.29 3.34 -6.24
N PHE A 246 -23.07 2.83 -6.39
CA PHE A 246 -22.11 3.33 -7.38
C PHE A 246 -21.62 2.27 -8.36
N ASN A 247 -21.20 1.10 -7.86
CA ASN A 247 -20.48 0.08 -8.64
C ASN A 247 -19.37 0.72 -9.51
N TRP A 248 -18.45 1.45 -8.88
CA TRP A 248 -17.51 2.32 -9.58
C TRP A 248 -16.05 1.99 -9.25
N ARG A 249 -15.23 1.76 -10.29
CA ARG A 249 -13.83 1.38 -10.13
C ARG A 249 -12.88 2.58 -10.28
N PHE A 250 -12.07 2.83 -9.26
CA PHE A 250 -10.85 3.62 -9.34
C PHE A 250 -9.65 2.72 -9.65
N VAL A 251 -8.71 3.25 -10.44
CA VAL A 251 -7.49 2.54 -10.83
C VAL A 251 -6.30 3.48 -10.65
N PHE A 252 -5.40 3.15 -9.72
CA PHE A 252 -4.24 3.97 -9.35
C PHE A 252 -2.92 3.21 -9.60
N PRO A 253 -2.19 3.52 -10.68
CA PRO A 253 -0.83 3.03 -10.85
C PRO A 253 0.14 3.82 -9.96
N PHE A 254 1.09 3.14 -9.30
CA PHE A 254 2.10 3.78 -8.47
C PHE A 254 3.39 2.95 -8.35
N HIS A 255 4.47 3.58 -7.88
CA HIS A 255 5.79 2.96 -7.72
C HIS A 255 6.09 2.71 -6.24
N TYR A 256 6.56 1.53 -5.89
CA TYR A 256 6.70 1.11 -4.49
C TYR A 256 7.99 0.34 -4.23
N LEU A 257 8.59 0.55 -3.06
CA LEU A 257 9.75 -0.17 -2.54
C LEU A 257 9.31 -1.14 -1.43
N PRO A 258 9.11 -2.43 -1.71
CA PRO A 258 8.58 -3.39 -0.74
C PRO A 258 9.39 -3.51 0.55
N ALA A 259 10.71 -3.39 0.44
CA ALA A 259 11.59 -3.57 1.58
C ALA A 259 11.69 -2.32 2.49
N GLU A 260 11.44 -1.12 1.95
CA GLU A 260 11.37 0.12 2.74
C GLU A 260 9.93 0.45 3.15
N LYS A 261 8.95 -0.26 2.58
CA LYS A 261 7.52 -0.03 2.74
C LYS A 261 7.06 1.38 2.34
N GLN A 262 7.68 1.96 1.32
CA GLN A 262 7.44 3.33 0.88
C GLN A 262 7.09 3.41 -0.61
N MET A 263 6.20 4.33 -0.95
CA MET A 263 5.91 4.73 -2.33
C MET A 263 6.96 5.73 -2.80
N VAL A 264 7.36 5.65 -4.07
CA VAL A 264 8.25 6.60 -4.71
C VAL A 264 7.43 7.50 -5.63
N VAL A 265 7.52 8.81 -5.38
CA VAL A 265 6.88 9.84 -6.20
C VAL A 265 7.96 10.68 -6.86
N SER A 266 7.94 10.76 -8.18
CA SER A 266 8.85 11.61 -8.95
C SER A 266 8.13 12.91 -9.32
N LYS A 267 8.52 14.03 -8.70
CA LYS A 267 7.96 15.35 -9.02
C LYS A 267 9.01 16.23 -9.69
N ARG A 268 8.60 16.99 -10.71
CA ARG A 268 9.40 18.10 -11.24
C ARG A 268 9.10 19.32 -10.39
N GLU A 269 10.13 19.94 -9.81
CA GLU A 269 9.93 21.12 -8.97
C GLU A 269 9.53 22.35 -9.79
N ASN A 270 9.96 22.45 -11.05
CA ASN A 270 9.54 23.50 -11.98
C ASN A 270 9.53 23.00 -13.43
N ILE A 271 8.82 23.69 -14.34
CA ILE A 271 8.74 23.35 -15.77
C ILE A 271 10.13 23.40 -16.46
N PHE A 272 11.09 24.12 -15.85
CA PHE A 272 12.47 24.25 -16.32
C PHE A 272 13.47 23.36 -15.59
N SER A 273 13.06 22.58 -14.56
CA SER A 273 13.97 21.67 -13.86
C SER A 273 14.24 20.44 -14.74
N LEU A 274 15.49 20.27 -15.17
CA LEU A 274 15.95 19.12 -15.96
C LEU A 274 15.84 17.81 -15.18
N GLU A 275 16.02 17.86 -13.86
CA GLU A 275 15.99 16.70 -12.96
C GLU A 275 14.62 16.52 -12.28
N LYS A 276 14.19 15.26 -12.15
CA LYS A 276 13.01 14.89 -11.35
C LYS A 276 13.48 14.57 -9.94
N THR A 277 12.92 15.25 -8.94
CA THR A 277 13.19 14.91 -7.54
C THR A 277 12.33 13.71 -7.18
N GLU A 278 12.97 12.60 -6.80
CA GLU A 278 12.28 11.46 -6.24
C GLU A 278 12.11 11.64 -4.74
N ARG A 279 10.88 11.49 -4.25
CA ARG A 279 10.55 11.53 -2.84
C ARG A 279 9.93 10.21 -2.43
N LYS A 280 10.39 9.68 -1.30
CA LYS A 280 9.82 8.48 -0.69
C LYS A 280 8.81 8.88 0.38
N ILE A 281 7.59 8.38 0.26
CA ILE A 281 6.49 8.70 1.18
C ILE A 281 5.70 7.44 1.56
N PRO A 282 4.96 7.44 2.69
CA PRO A 282 4.05 6.37 3.03
C PRO A 282 2.97 6.18 1.94
N ALA A 283 2.63 4.93 1.66
CA ALA A 283 1.56 4.61 0.72
C ALA A 283 0.19 4.74 1.42
N GLU A 284 -0.47 5.87 1.25
CA GLU A 284 -1.75 6.20 1.89
C GLU A 284 -2.82 6.53 0.85
N LEU A 285 -3.94 5.81 0.89
CA LEU A 285 -5.13 6.10 0.09
C LEU A 285 -6.06 7.00 0.90
N VAL A 286 -6.56 8.06 0.28
CA VAL A 286 -7.60 8.92 0.82
C VAL A 286 -8.88 8.69 0.03
N LEU A 287 -9.97 8.41 0.74
CA LEU A 287 -11.33 8.42 0.20
C LEU A 287 -12.11 9.52 0.92
N GLN A 288 -12.92 10.28 0.19
CA GLN A 288 -13.78 11.31 0.75
C GLN A 288 -15.19 11.19 0.21
N VAL A 289 -16.18 11.45 1.05
CA VAL A 289 -17.58 11.54 0.67
C VAL A 289 -18.03 13.00 0.70
N TRP A 290 -18.80 13.37 -0.32
CA TRP A 290 -19.21 14.74 -0.60
C TRP A 290 -20.70 14.77 -0.97
N ASP A 291 -21.35 15.89 -0.66
CA ASP A 291 -22.66 16.25 -1.18
C ASP A 291 -22.49 17.15 -2.39
N PHE A 292 -23.13 16.80 -3.51
CA PHE A 292 -23.02 17.54 -4.76
C PHE A 292 -24.03 18.68 -4.81
N GLU A 293 -23.55 19.92 -4.88
CA GLU A 293 -24.41 21.09 -5.02
C GLU A 293 -24.34 21.66 -6.44
N ARG A 294 -25.49 22.00 -7.02
CA ARG A 294 -25.55 22.46 -8.43
C ARG A 294 -25.19 23.93 -8.62
N LEU A 295 -25.40 24.76 -7.61
CA LEU A 295 -25.32 26.22 -7.70
C LEU A 295 -24.25 26.83 -6.78
N SER A 296 -23.63 26.00 -5.94
CA SER A 296 -22.66 26.36 -4.91
C SER A 296 -21.56 25.29 -4.84
N SER A 297 -20.60 25.45 -3.93
CA SER A 297 -19.52 24.48 -3.76
C SER A 297 -20.02 23.27 -2.99
N ASP A 298 -19.77 22.09 -3.54
CA ASP A 298 -20.03 20.80 -2.89
C ASP A 298 -19.59 20.75 -1.42
N ASP A 299 -20.43 20.15 -0.58
CA ASP A 299 -20.18 20.04 0.86
C ASP A 299 -19.38 18.79 1.19
N PHE A 300 -18.28 18.99 1.94
CA PHE A 300 -17.46 17.88 2.43
C PHE A 300 -18.14 17.19 3.61
N LEU A 301 -18.46 15.90 3.48
CA LEU A 301 -19.18 15.14 4.51
C LEU A 301 -18.25 14.30 5.39
N GLY A 302 -17.16 13.76 4.85
CA GLY A 302 -16.23 12.94 5.63
C GLY A 302 -15.05 12.38 4.85
N THR A 303 -14.02 11.94 5.58
CA THR A 303 -12.79 11.36 5.02
C THR A 303 -12.49 9.99 5.64
N LEU A 304 -11.82 9.16 4.86
CA LEU A 304 -11.27 7.88 5.24
C LEU A 304 -9.85 7.81 4.70
N GLU A 305 -8.87 7.74 5.59
CA GLU A 305 -7.46 7.61 5.24
C GLU A 305 -6.96 6.22 5.59
N LEU A 306 -6.41 5.52 4.60
CA LEU A 306 -5.98 4.12 4.71
C LEU A 306 -4.50 4.01 4.39
N ASN A 307 -3.69 3.63 5.39
CA ASN A 307 -2.30 3.24 5.16
C ASN A 307 -2.26 1.84 4.53
N LEU A 308 -1.79 1.73 3.29
CA LEU A 308 -1.79 0.46 2.55
C LEU A 308 -0.89 -0.62 3.20
N ASN A 309 0.08 -0.21 4.03
CA ASN A 309 0.91 -1.15 4.79
C ASN A 309 0.27 -1.66 6.09
N GLY A 310 -0.73 -0.95 6.60
CA GLY A 310 -1.36 -1.23 7.89
C GLY A 310 -2.81 -0.75 7.88
N PHE A 311 -3.60 -1.28 6.94
CA PHE A 311 -4.98 -0.90 6.78
C PHE A 311 -5.85 -1.62 7.83
N PRO A 312 -6.81 -0.93 8.47
CA PRO A 312 -7.71 -1.56 9.43
C PRO A 312 -8.58 -2.61 8.73
N ARG A 313 -8.81 -3.75 9.39
CA ARG A 313 -9.68 -4.81 8.88
C ARG A 313 -11.07 -4.27 8.59
N ALA A 314 -11.63 -4.69 7.46
CA ALA A 314 -12.97 -4.29 7.04
C ALA A 314 -14.05 -4.90 7.95
N ALA A 315 -15.13 -4.16 8.19
CA ALA A 315 -16.33 -4.72 8.78
C ALA A 315 -17.07 -5.56 7.74
N LYS A 316 -17.69 -6.67 8.18
CA LYS A 316 -18.46 -7.54 7.27
C LYS A 316 -19.80 -6.93 6.85
N THR A 317 -20.37 -6.08 7.69
CA THR A 317 -21.64 -5.38 7.44
C THR A 317 -21.53 -3.92 7.88
N ALA A 318 -22.35 -3.04 7.32
CA ALA A 318 -22.40 -1.63 7.73
C ALA A 318 -22.76 -1.46 9.22
N LYS A 319 -23.59 -2.35 9.77
CA LYS A 319 -23.99 -2.33 11.18
C LYS A 319 -22.83 -2.59 12.14
N SER A 320 -21.85 -3.40 11.73
CA SER A 320 -20.65 -3.69 12.53
C SER A 320 -19.49 -2.73 12.23
N CYS A 321 -19.74 -1.65 11.47
CA CYS A 321 -18.72 -0.69 11.07
C CYS A 321 -18.76 0.53 12.02
N ASP A 322 -17.67 0.74 12.75
CA ASP A 322 -17.55 1.80 13.75
C ASP A 322 -16.21 2.56 13.63
N VAL A 323 -16.15 3.75 14.25
CA VAL A 323 -14.97 4.63 14.22
C VAL A 323 -13.76 4.01 14.93
N GLY A 324 -14.00 3.20 15.97
CA GLY A 324 -12.95 2.51 16.73
C GLY A 324 -12.11 1.58 15.86
N MET A 325 -12.67 1.06 14.77
CA MET A 325 -11.96 0.26 13.79
C MET A 325 -10.80 1.01 13.12
N VAL A 326 -10.89 2.33 12.97
CA VAL A 326 -9.85 3.14 12.32
C VAL A 326 -9.01 3.88 13.36
N VAL A 327 -9.64 4.45 14.39
CA VAL A 327 -8.97 5.29 15.40
C VAL A 327 -8.25 4.46 16.47
N ALA A 328 -8.77 3.29 16.83
CA ALA A 328 -8.26 2.44 17.90
C ALA A 328 -7.72 1.08 17.40
N ALA A 329 -7.38 0.97 16.11
CA ALA A 329 -6.80 -0.24 15.56
C ALA A 329 -5.46 -0.55 16.23
N CYS A 330 -5.44 -1.55 17.11
CA CYS A 330 -4.20 -2.18 17.58
C CYS A 330 -3.41 -2.70 16.37
N GLU A 331 -2.07 -2.68 16.45
CA GLU A 331 -1.19 -3.22 15.39
C GLU A 331 -1.56 -4.66 15.00
N GLU A 332 -2.05 -5.46 15.95
CA GLU A 332 -2.51 -6.84 15.73
C GLU A 332 -3.76 -6.97 14.83
N ASN A 333 -4.56 -5.89 14.70
CA ASN A 333 -5.77 -5.85 13.88
C ASN A 333 -5.58 -5.18 12.52
N LYS A 334 -4.36 -4.73 12.21
CA LYS A 334 -4.02 -4.16 10.91
C LYS A 334 -3.60 -5.26 9.94
N ILE A 335 -3.86 -5.05 8.67
CA ILE A 335 -3.44 -5.92 7.58
C ILE A 335 -2.66 -5.09 6.55
N SER A 336 -1.82 -5.74 5.75
CA SER A 336 -1.05 -5.08 4.69
C SER A 336 -1.57 -5.52 3.34
N ILE A 337 -1.97 -4.58 2.46
CA ILE A 337 -2.62 -4.96 1.19
C ILE A 337 -1.60 -5.61 0.24
N PHE A 338 -0.31 -5.35 0.50
CA PHE A 338 0.82 -6.00 -0.15
C PHE A 338 0.97 -7.48 0.23
N GLN A 339 0.43 -7.90 1.38
CA GLN A 339 0.38 -9.31 1.80
C GLN A 339 -0.97 -9.93 1.44
N GLN A 340 -2.07 -9.25 1.78
CA GLN A 340 -3.42 -9.64 1.42
C GLN A 340 -3.88 -8.83 0.21
N LYS A 341 -3.56 -9.32 -1.00
CA LYS A 341 -3.79 -8.61 -2.27
C LYS A 341 -5.24 -8.16 -2.52
N ARG A 342 -6.24 -8.79 -1.89
CA ARG A 342 -7.66 -8.47 -2.09
C ARG A 342 -8.43 -8.46 -0.77
N VAL A 343 -9.26 -7.44 -0.60
CA VAL A 343 -10.12 -7.28 0.59
C VAL A 343 -11.38 -6.49 0.24
N ARG A 344 -12.52 -6.90 0.79
CA ARG A 344 -13.80 -6.23 0.64
C ARG A 344 -14.48 -6.10 2.01
N GLY A 345 -15.16 -4.99 2.23
CA GLY A 345 -16.03 -4.80 3.38
C GLY A 345 -16.35 -3.33 3.61
N TRP A 346 -16.63 -2.98 4.85
CA TRP A 346 -17.11 -1.66 5.25
C TRP A 346 -16.08 -0.90 6.08
N TRP A 347 -15.93 0.40 5.78
CA TRP A 347 -15.11 1.34 6.53
C TRP A 347 -15.87 2.63 6.83
N PRO A 348 -15.60 3.28 7.97
CA PRO A 348 -16.27 4.51 8.38
C PRO A 348 -15.62 5.74 7.71
N PHE A 349 -16.45 6.67 7.24
CA PHE A 349 -16.06 8.05 6.99
C PHE A 349 -16.15 8.87 8.28
N ILE A 350 -15.14 9.69 8.52
CA ILE A 350 -15.00 10.48 9.75
C ILE A 350 -14.86 11.96 9.39
N LYS A 351 -15.54 12.83 10.13
CA LYS A 351 -15.35 14.29 10.10
C LYS A 351 -15.27 14.79 11.54
N ALA A 352 -14.19 15.48 11.87
CA ALA A 352 -13.95 16.01 13.23
C ALA A 352 -14.08 14.97 14.38
N GLY A 353 -13.79 13.68 14.10
CA GLY A 353 -13.85 12.59 15.09
C GLY A 353 -15.21 11.89 15.17
N GLU A 354 -16.22 12.34 14.43
CA GLU A 354 -17.56 11.75 14.40
C GLU A 354 -17.78 10.92 13.12
N LEU A 355 -18.58 9.87 13.23
CA LEU A 355 -18.99 9.03 12.10
C LEU A 355 -19.99 9.80 11.23
N THR A 356 -19.63 10.07 9.98
CA THR A 356 -20.50 10.82 9.04
C THR A 356 -20.96 10.01 7.84
N GLY A 357 -20.54 8.76 7.75
CA GLY A 357 -20.97 7.83 6.72
C GLY A 357 -20.16 6.55 6.76
N LYS A 358 -20.54 5.58 5.95
CA LYS A 358 -19.80 4.32 5.77
C LYS A 358 -19.68 4.02 4.28
N VAL A 359 -18.60 3.38 3.89
CA VAL A 359 -18.37 2.95 2.50
C VAL A 359 -18.12 1.46 2.44
N GLU A 360 -18.84 0.78 1.55
CA GLU A 360 -18.50 -0.55 1.10
C GLU A 360 -17.52 -0.43 -0.06
N ALA A 361 -16.28 -0.86 0.19
CA ALA A 361 -15.21 -0.82 -0.80
C ALA A 361 -14.60 -2.21 -0.99
N GLU A 362 -14.05 -2.42 -2.18
CA GLU A 362 -13.21 -3.57 -2.48
C GLU A 362 -11.87 -3.09 -3.03
N PHE A 363 -10.79 -3.50 -2.38
CA PHE A 363 -9.43 -3.19 -2.79
C PHE A 363 -8.79 -4.43 -3.39
N HIS A 364 -8.11 -4.24 -4.51
CA HIS A 364 -7.32 -5.26 -5.17
C HIS A 364 -5.99 -4.64 -5.62
N LEU A 365 -4.89 -5.09 -5.02
CA LEU A 365 -3.54 -4.68 -5.38
C LEU A 365 -2.90 -5.74 -6.28
N VAL A 366 -2.41 -5.30 -7.43
CA VAL A 366 -1.67 -6.13 -8.39
C VAL A 366 -0.34 -5.49 -8.72
N THR A 367 0.64 -6.28 -9.16
CA THR A 367 1.87 -5.72 -9.75
C THR A 367 1.57 -5.11 -11.12
N ALA A 368 2.44 -4.23 -11.62
CA ALA A 368 2.30 -3.68 -12.97
C ALA A 368 2.25 -4.78 -14.04
N GLU A 369 3.05 -5.84 -13.89
CA GLU A 369 3.04 -7.00 -14.80
C GLU A 369 1.70 -7.77 -14.77
N GLU A 370 1.11 -7.93 -13.58
CA GLU A 370 -0.21 -8.56 -13.41
C GLU A 370 -1.32 -7.66 -14.01
N ALA A 371 -1.18 -6.33 -13.88
CA ALA A 371 -2.12 -5.36 -14.42
C ALA A 371 -2.14 -5.34 -15.95
N GLU A 372 -0.96 -5.45 -16.59
CA GLU A 372 -0.84 -5.53 -18.04
C GLU A 372 -1.47 -6.82 -18.60
N LYS A 373 -1.30 -7.95 -17.90
CA LYS A 373 -1.90 -9.23 -18.29
C LYS A 373 -3.42 -9.26 -18.13
N ASN A 374 -3.93 -8.62 -17.08
CA ASN A 374 -5.35 -8.58 -16.75
C ASN A 374 -5.82 -7.13 -16.59
N PRO A 375 -5.95 -6.38 -17.70
CA PRO A 375 -6.29 -4.97 -17.65
C PRO A 375 -7.73 -4.77 -17.19
N VAL A 376 -7.99 -3.62 -16.57
CA VAL A 376 -9.33 -3.23 -16.12
C VAL A 376 -9.68 -1.81 -16.54
N GLY A 377 -10.95 -1.57 -16.82
CA GLY A 377 -11.46 -0.24 -17.12
C GLY A 377 -11.66 0.61 -15.87
N LYS A 378 -11.51 1.93 -16.00
CA LYS A 378 -11.96 2.89 -14.98
C LYS A 378 -13.48 2.96 -14.97
N ALA A 379 -14.05 3.33 -13.83
CA ALA A 379 -15.49 3.43 -13.61
C ALA A 379 -16.20 2.09 -13.87
N ARG A 380 -17.12 2.07 -14.84
CA ARG A 380 -17.90 0.90 -15.29
C ARG A 380 -17.51 0.46 -16.70
N LYS A 381 -16.39 0.96 -17.23
CA LYS A 381 -15.96 0.73 -18.62
C LYS A 381 -15.22 -0.59 -18.75
N GLU A 382 -15.14 -1.09 -19.97
CA GLU A 382 -14.25 -2.19 -20.34
C GLU A 382 -12.78 -1.78 -20.23
N PRO A 383 -11.84 -2.74 -20.09
CA PRO A 383 -12.04 -4.19 -19.90
C PRO A 383 -12.60 -4.56 -18.51
N GLU A 384 -13.28 -5.72 -18.42
CA GLU A 384 -13.98 -6.20 -17.20
C GLU A 384 -14.99 -5.18 -16.62
N PRO A 385 -16.05 -4.84 -17.38
CA PRO A 385 -16.98 -3.79 -17.01
C PRO A 385 -17.78 -4.15 -15.76
N LEU A 386 -18.03 -3.16 -14.91
CA LEU A 386 -18.91 -3.30 -13.74
C LEU A 386 -20.37 -3.09 -14.14
N GLU A 387 -21.27 -3.87 -13.53
CA GLU A 387 -22.71 -3.70 -13.70
C GLU A 387 -23.17 -2.31 -13.23
N LYS A 388 -24.20 -1.75 -13.88
CA LYS A 388 -24.79 -0.50 -13.41
C LYS A 388 -25.43 -0.71 -12.04
N PRO A 389 -25.31 0.25 -11.11
CA PRO A 389 -25.91 0.14 -9.80
C PRO A 389 -27.44 0.12 -9.91
N ASN A 390 -28.08 -0.67 -9.04
CA ASN A 390 -29.54 -0.67 -8.92
C ASN A 390 -29.98 0.51 -8.05
N ARG A 391 -30.45 1.60 -8.67
CA ARG A 391 -30.88 2.81 -7.96
C ARG A 391 -32.40 2.94 -7.95
N PRO A 392 -33.01 3.43 -6.85
CA PRO A 392 -34.45 3.66 -6.80
C PRO A 392 -34.88 4.76 -7.78
N ASP A 393 -36.11 4.68 -8.29
CA ASP A 393 -36.65 5.65 -9.26
C ASP A 393 -36.74 7.09 -8.74
N THR A 394 -36.55 7.32 -7.44
CA THR A 394 -36.50 8.64 -6.82
C THR A 394 -35.12 9.31 -6.92
N SER A 395 -34.09 8.59 -7.37
CA SER A 395 -32.69 9.05 -7.45
C SER A 395 -32.32 9.76 -8.76
N PHE A 396 -33.31 10.23 -9.52
CA PHE A 396 -33.06 10.94 -10.77
C PHE A 396 -32.94 12.45 -10.56
N SER A 397 -31.94 13.05 -11.21
CA SER A 397 -31.86 14.50 -11.37
C SER A 397 -33.12 15.03 -12.07
N TRP A 398 -33.71 16.10 -11.51
CA TRP A 398 -34.91 16.80 -12.04
C TRP A 398 -34.86 17.08 -13.56
N PHE A 399 -33.67 17.31 -14.12
CA PHE A 399 -33.47 17.67 -15.53
C PHE A 399 -33.46 16.48 -16.51
N VAL A 400 -33.19 15.25 -16.04
CA VAL A 400 -33.12 14.08 -16.93
C VAL A 400 -34.52 13.61 -17.32
N ASN A 401 -35.55 13.97 -16.54
CA ASN A 401 -36.94 13.61 -16.84
C ASN A 401 -37.95 14.62 -16.26
N PRO A 402 -37.98 15.87 -16.78
CA PRO A 402 -38.77 16.96 -16.21
C PRO A 402 -40.27 16.62 -16.12
N PHE A 403 -40.79 15.85 -17.07
CA PHE A 403 -42.19 15.41 -17.08
C PHE A 403 -42.52 14.36 -16.01
N LYS A 404 -41.60 13.44 -15.68
CA LYS A 404 -41.80 12.47 -14.58
C LYS A 404 -41.71 13.14 -13.21
N CYS A 405 -40.79 14.10 -13.06
CA CYS A 405 -40.67 14.88 -11.82
C CYS A 405 -41.89 15.78 -11.60
N LEU A 406 -42.34 16.49 -12.65
CA LEU A 406 -43.56 17.30 -12.62
C LEU A 406 -44.80 16.44 -12.35
N TYR A 407 -44.91 15.26 -12.97
CA TYR A 407 -45.98 14.31 -12.69
C TYR A 407 -45.96 13.86 -11.23
N HIS A 408 -44.83 13.41 -10.69
CA HIS A 408 -44.76 12.98 -9.29
C HIS A 408 -45.03 14.11 -8.30
N LEU A 409 -44.51 15.32 -8.53
CA LEU A 409 -44.66 16.44 -7.61
C LEU A 409 -46.08 17.04 -7.64
N ILE A 410 -46.64 17.24 -8.85
CA ILE A 410 -47.98 17.81 -9.02
C ILE A 410 -49.07 16.76 -8.74
N TRP A 411 -48.94 15.55 -9.27
CA TRP A 411 -49.98 14.52 -9.11
C TRP A 411 -50.04 13.96 -7.70
N ARG A 412 -48.91 13.80 -6.98
CA ARG A 412 -48.95 13.26 -5.62
C ARG A 412 -49.58 14.24 -4.62
N ASN A 413 -49.31 15.53 -4.77
CA ASN A 413 -49.75 16.56 -3.81
C ASN A 413 -51.06 17.25 -4.21
N TYR A 414 -51.30 17.47 -5.52
CA TYR A 414 -52.43 18.29 -6.00
C TYR A 414 -53.52 17.50 -6.73
N LYS A 415 -53.46 16.16 -6.79
CA LYS A 415 -54.47 15.34 -7.50
C LYS A 415 -55.90 15.64 -7.08
N LYS A 416 -56.16 15.88 -5.79
CA LYS A 416 -57.52 16.23 -5.31
C LYS A 416 -57.99 17.57 -5.87
N TYR A 417 -57.14 18.60 -5.86
CA TYR A 417 -57.47 19.93 -6.37
C TYR A 417 -57.65 19.95 -7.90
N ILE A 418 -56.82 19.20 -8.63
CA ILE A 418 -56.93 19.06 -10.08
C ILE A 418 -58.24 18.38 -10.46
N ILE A 419 -58.61 17.29 -9.77
CA ILE A 419 -59.89 16.59 -10.01
C ILE A 419 -61.07 17.52 -9.71
N ILE A 420 -61.04 18.25 -8.60
CA ILE A 420 -62.09 19.23 -8.25
C ILE A 420 -62.20 20.32 -9.32
N GLY A 421 -61.07 20.86 -9.79
CA GLY A 421 -61.04 21.88 -10.85
C GLY A 421 -61.63 21.38 -12.17
N ILE A 422 -61.33 20.15 -12.58
CA ILE A 422 -61.90 19.53 -13.78
C ILE A 422 -63.43 19.35 -13.63
N ILE A 423 -63.90 18.90 -12.47
CA ILE A 423 -65.34 18.74 -12.21
C ILE A 423 -66.04 20.10 -12.29
N LEU A 424 -65.47 21.14 -11.69
CA LEU A 424 -65.99 22.52 -11.76
C LEU A 424 -66.02 23.05 -13.20
N LEU A 425 -64.97 22.81 -13.98
CA LEU A 425 -64.90 23.20 -15.39
C LEU A 425 -66.03 22.53 -16.19
N ILE A 426 -66.22 21.22 -16.01
CA ILE A 426 -67.30 20.47 -16.69
C ILE A 426 -68.68 21.03 -16.29
N LEU A 427 -68.89 21.34 -15.01
CA LEU A 427 -70.12 21.97 -14.53
C LEU A 427 -70.36 23.34 -15.17
N ILE A 428 -69.33 24.18 -15.28
CA ILE A 428 -69.42 25.50 -15.91
C ILE A 428 -69.76 25.35 -17.41
N VAL A 429 -69.06 24.46 -18.12
CA VAL A 429 -69.32 24.19 -19.53
C VAL A 429 -70.76 23.70 -19.72
N PHE A 430 -71.22 22.78 -18.87
CA PHE A 430 -72.60 22.30 -18.89
C PHE A 430 -73.60 23.44 -18.66
N LEU A 431 -73.34 24.33 -17.70
CA LEU A 431 -74.21 25.46 -17.38
C LEU A 431 -74.27 26.49 -18.52
N VAL A 432 -73.15 26.77 -19.18
CA VAL A 432 -73.08 27.65 -20.34
C VAL A 432 -73.85 27.03 -21.52
N LEU A 433 -73.65 25.75 -21.81
CA LEU A 433 -74.39 25.04 -22.85
C LEU A 433 -75.89 24.98 -22.54
N PHE A 434 -76.26 24.77 -21.28
CA PHE A 434 -77.65 24.80 -20.82
C PHE A 434 -78.29 26.16 -21.08
N ILE A 435 -77.65 27.27 -20.66
CA ILE A 435 -78.15 28.63 -20.90
C ILE A 435 -78.20 28.96 -22.39
N TYR A 436 -77.22 28.52 -23.18
CA TYR A 436 -77.18 28.78 -24.62
C TYR A 436 -78.26 28.01 -25.40
N THR A 437 -78.58 26.77 -24.97
CA THR A 437 -79.56 25.91 -25.65
C THR A 437 -81.00 26.11 -25.16
N LEU A 438 -81.18 26.66 -23.96
CA LEU A 438 -82.48 26.91 -23.33
C LEU A 438 -83.44 27.77 -24.18
N PRO A 439 -83.03 28.92 -24.74
CA PRO A 439 -83.90 29.75 -25.56
C PRO A 439 -84.38 29.02 -26.82
N GLY A 440 -83.50 28.25 -27.45
CA GLY A 440 -83.81 27.48 -28.66
C GLY A 440 -84.68 26.23 -28.41
N ALA A 441 -84.63 25.65 -27.21
CA ALA A 441 -85.48 24.54 -26.80
C ALA A 441 -86.88 25.01 -26.36
N ILE A 442 -86.96 26.13 -25.63
CA ILE A 442 -88.22 26.78 -25.26
C ILE A 442 -88.95 27.31 -26.50
N SER A 443 -88.23 27.96 -27.42
CA SER A 443 -88.83 28.45 -28.67
C SER A 443 -89.36 27.32 -29.55
N ARG A 444 -88.69 26.15 -29.59
CA ARG A 444 -89.20 24.98 -30.32
C ARG A 444 -90.44 24.37 -29.66
N LYS A 445 -90.51 24.31 -28.33
CA LYS A 445 -91.73 23.87 -27.60
C LYS A 445 -92.90 24.85 -27.64
N LEU A 446 -92.64 26.14 -27.89
CA LEU A 446 -93.70 27.16 -28.06
C LEU A 446 -94.21 27.27 -29.50
N VAL A 447 -93.37 26.99 -30.50
CA VAL A 447 -93.76 27.04 -31.93
C VAL A 447 -94.39 25.73 -32.40
N VAL A 448 -94.00 24.59 -31.81
CA VAL A 448 -94.65 23.29 -32.01
C VAL A 448 -95.44 22.99 -30.74
N GLY A 449 -96.68 23.46 -30.68
CA GLY A 449 -97.62 23.00 -29.66
C GLY A 449 -97.89 21.50 -29.85
N THR A 450 -97.85 20.77 -28.73
CA THR A 450 -97.92 19.30 -28.52
C THR A 450 -96.68 18.49 -28.87
#